data_AF-A0A970CAH9-F1
#
_entry.id   AF-A0A970CAH9-F1
#
_cell.length_a   1.000
_cell.length_b   1.000
_cell.length_c   1.000
_cell.angle_alpha   90.00
_cell.angle_beta   90.00
_cell.angle_gamma   90.00
#
_symmetry.space_group_name_H-M   'P 1'
#
loop_
_entity.id
_entity.type
_entity.pdbx_description
1 polymer ?
#
loop_
_entity_poly.entity_id
_entity_poly.type
_entity_poly.pdbx_seq_one_letter_code
_entity_poly.pdbx_strand_id
1 'polypeptide(L)'
;MDFKTLKSECISLQKQVDQLYPTVCKKVVLRDMEALCLAHPDIEKRSGNCYSVANIKFSPNDQGLEILDNRATAFLWIFDLQFKNNIRLGDAIAFKNTNYRICDLENCDKHLSLELTRIKDEYEQTTRWLQSNLLPDPSEYSYYSDHENVECPCIEDVFETVIAREAISR
;
A
#
# COMPACT_ATOMS: atom_id res chain seq x y z
N MET A 1 31.25 -3.44 10.03
CA MET A 1 30.11 -4.33 10.27
C MET A 1 30.27 -5.54 9.36
N ASP A 2 30.15 -6.76 9.88
CA ASP A 2 30.21 -7.95 9.03
C ASP A 2 28.88 -8.22 8.31
N PHE A 3 28.92 -9.08 7.29
CA PHE A 3 27.77 -9.38 6.44
C PHE A 3 26.58 -9.97 7.23
N LYS A 4 26.84 -10.81 8.24
CA LYS A 4 25.77 -11.46 8.99
C LYS A 4 25.02 -10.43 9.84
N THR A 5 25.74 -9.52 10.49
CA THR A 5 25.13 -8.39 11.20
C THR A 5 24.30 -7.53 10.26
N LEU A 6 24.87 -7.11 9.12
CA LEU A 6 24.19 -6.24 8.16
C LEU A 6 22.90 -6.88 7.61
N LYS A 7 22.96 -8.17 7.24
CA LYS A 7 21.78 -8.93 6.81
C LYS A 7 20.71 -8.99 7.90
N SER A 8 21.12 -9.29 9.14
CA SER A 8 20.19 -9.37 10.28
C SER A 8 19.51 -8.04 10.57
N GLU A 9 20.24 -6.93 10.49
CA GLU A 9 19.67 -5.58 10.66
C GLU A 9 18.67 -5.25 9.54
N CYS A 10 19.00 -5.55 8.28
CA CYS A 10 18.06 -5.36 7.16
C CYS A 10 16.76 -6.14 7.37
N ILE A 11 16.84 -7.42 7.75
CA ILE A 11 15.66 -8.26 8.02
C ILE A 11 14.85 -7.70 9.20
N SER A 12 15.53 -7.21 10.25
CA SER A 12 14.84 -6.62 11.40
C SER A 12 14.14 -5.31 11.04
N LEU A 13 14.73 -4.48 10.18
CA LEU A 13 14.12 -3.24 9.73
C LEU A 13 12.97 -3.49 8.76
N GLN A 14 13.12 -4.45 7.84
CA GLN A 14 12.03 -4.90 6.97
C GLN A 14 10.79 -5.28 7.79
N LYS A 15 10.97 -6.11 8.83
CA LYS A 15 9.86 -6.50 9.72
C LYS A 15 9.19 -5.31 10.40
N GLN A 16 9.94 -4.26 10.73
CA GLN A 16 9.34 -3.04 11.29
C GLN A 16 8.52 -2.30 10.22
N VAL A 17 9.01 -2.22 8.99
CA VAL A 17 8.25 -1.66 7.86
C VAL A 17 6.98 -2.47 7.61
N ASP A 18 7.06 -3.80 7.57
CA ASP A 18 5.92 -4.71 7.37
C ASP A 18 4.83 -4.54 8.45
N GLN A 19 5.19 -4.06 9.65
CA GLN A 19 4.24 -3.75 10.72
C GLN A 19 3.67 -2.33 10.63
N LEU A 20 4.52 -1.35 10.31
CA LEU A 20 4.15 0.05 10.27
C LEU A 20 3.33 0.39 9.03
N TYR A 21 3.72 -0.12 7.86
CA TYR A 21 3.10 0.21 6.58
C TYR A 21 1.60 -0.10 6.55
N PRO A 22 1.14 -1.31 6.95
CA PRO A 22 -0.29 -1.57 7.04
C PRO A 22 -1.04 -0.68 8.02
N THR A 23 -0.39 -0.35 9.14
CA THR A 23 -0.98 0.53 10.14
C THR A 23 -1.22 1.93 9.58
N VAL A 24 -0.28 2.47 8.81
CA VAL A 24 -0.41 3.79 8.17
C VAL A 24 -1.46 3.74 7.05
N CYS A 25 -1.39 2.75 6.15
CA CYS A 25 -2.34 2.59 5.05
C CYS A 25 -3.78 2.53 5.55
N LYS A 26 -4.04 1.68 6.55
CA LYS A 26 -5.37 1.54 7.13
C LYS A 26 -5.88 2.84 7.75
N LYS A 27 -5.02 3.63 8.41
CA LYS A 27 -5.41 4.94 8.96
C LYS A 27 -5.79 5.94 7.87
N VAL A 28 -5.00 6.00 6.79
CA VAL A 28 -5.28 6.85 5.62
C VAL A 28 -6.63 6.49 5.02
N VAL A 29 -6.85 5.21 4.69
CA VAL A 29 -8.11 4.79 4.06
C VAL A 29 -9.31 5.01 4.97
N LEU A 30 -9.18 4.81 6.29
CA LEU A 30 -10.28 5.08 7.22
C LEU A 30 -10.65 6.57 7.26
N ARG A 31 -9.65 7.46 7.34
CA ARG A 31 -9.88 8.91 7.28
C ARG A 31 -10.56 9.29 5.97
N ASP A 32 -10.06 8.78 4.86
CA ASP A 32 -10.56 9.13 3.54
C ASP A 32 -11.99 8.61 3.31
N MET A 33 -12.30 7.39 3.78
CA MET A 33 -13.67 6.87 3.77
C MET A 33 -14.62 7.68 4.65
N GLU A 34 -14.17 8.18 5.80
CA GLU A 34 -14.97 9.07 6.64
C GLU A 34 -15.27 10.39 5.92
N ALA A 35 -14.29 10.97 5.22
CA ALA A 35 -14.49 12.16 4.39
C ALA A 35 -15.47 11.89 3.25
N LEU A 36 -15.33 10.75 2.56
CA LEU A 36 -16.23 10.35 1.49
C LEU A 36 -17.68 10.18 1.99
N CYS A 37 -17.89 9.57 3.16
CA CYS A 37 -19.23 9.43 3.75
C CYS A 37 -19.87 10.77 4.11
N LEU A 38 -19.07 11.79 4.46
CA LEU A 38 -19.58 13.14 4.71
C LEU A 38 -20.03 13.82 3.41
N ALA A 39 -19.32 13.58 2.31
CA ALA A 39 -19.67 14.10 0.99
C ALA A 39 -20.83 13.34 0.31
N HIS A 40 -20.96 12.04 0.61
CA HIS A 40 -21.97 11.14 0.04
C HIS A 40 -22.77 10.44 1.16
N PRO A 41 -23.86 11.08 1.65
CA PRO A 41 -24.63 10.56 2.78
C PRO A 41 -25.37 9.24 2.52
N ASP A 42 -25.45 8.80 1.27
CA ASP A 42 -26.00 7.52 0.84
C ASP A 42 -25.02 6.35 1.03
N ILE A 43 -23.75 6.63 1.35
CA ILE A 43 -22.78 5.63 1.77
C ILE A 43 -23.03 5.27 3.23
N GLU A 44 -23.50 4.05 3.46
CA GLU A 44 -23.77 3.54 4.81
C GLU A 44 -22.55 2.79 5.37
N LYS A 45 -22.10 3.18 6.57
CA LYS A 45 -21.16 2.36 7.35
C LYS A 45 -21.87 1.11 7.86
N ARG A 46 -21.31 -0.06 7.55
CA ARG A 46 -21.76 -1.38 7.99
C ARG A 46 -20.97 -1.82 9.23
N SER A 47 -21.04 -3.11 9.57
CA SER A 47 -20.28 -3.68 10.69
C SER A 47 -18.77 -3.49 10.50
N GLY A 48 -18.08 -3.04 11.55
CA GLY A 48 -16.64 -2.80 11.50
C GLY A 48 -16.28 -1.59 10.64
N ASN A 49 -15.34 -1.78 9.72
CA ASN A 49 -14.82 -0.74 8.84
C ASN A 49 -15.30 -0.92 7.39
N CYS A 50 -16.41 -1.62 7.16
CA CYS A 50 -16.98 -1.81 5.82
C CYS A 50 -18.03 -0.74 5.53
N TYR A 51 -18.12 -0.29 4.29
CA TYR A 51 -19.06 0.73 3.82
C TYR A 51 -19.81 0.23 2.57
N SER A 52 -20.99 0.78 2.28
CA SER A 52 -21.73 0.37 1.10
C SER A 52 -22.66 1.43 0.52
N VAL A 53 -22.79 1.46 -0.80
CA VAL A 53 -23.81 2.21 -1.55
C VAL A 53 -24.21 1.41 -2.79
N ALA A 54 -25.51 1.38 -3.14
CA ALA A 54 -26.03 0.81 -4.39
C ALA A 54 -25.42 -0.56 -4.80
N ASN A 55 -25.28 -1.50 -3.86
CA ASN A 55 -24.65 -2.84 -4.02
C ASN A 55 -23.14 -2.88 -4.23
N ILE A 56 -22.45 -1.76 -4.10
CA ILE A 56 -21.00 -1.66 -4.01
C ILE A 56 -20.61 -1.71 -2.53
N LYS A 57 -19.61 -2.52 -2.18
CA LYS A 57 -19.05 -2.62 -0.83
C LYS A 57 -17.60 -2.17 -0.82
N PHE A 58 -17.23 -1.33 0.12
CA PHE A 58 -15.89 -0.80 0.31
C PHE A 58 -15.32 -1.35 1.61
N SER A 59 -14.13 -1.93 1.55
CA SER A 59 -13.46 -2.61 2.66
C SER A 59 -12.00 -2.17 2.72
N PRO A 60 -11.62 -1.29 3.65
CA PRO A 60 -10.22 -0.97 3.92
C PRO A 60 -9.43 -2.22 4.30
N ASN A 61 -8.28 -2.43 3.69
CA ASN A 61 -7.38 -3.54 3.98
C ASN A 61 -6.00 -3.02 4.43
N ASP A 62 -5.02 -3.91 4.52
CA ASP A 62 -3.67 -3.62 5.01
C ASP A 62 -2.79 -2.84 4.01
N GLN A 63 -3.25 -2.60 2.78
CA GLN A 63 -2.47 -1.90 1.74
C GLN A 63 -3.24 -0.75 1.09
N GLY A 64 -4.56 -0.70 1.26
CA GLY A 64 -5.43 0.27 0.63
C GLY A 64 -6.91 -0.10 0.78
N LEU A 65 -7.62 -0.16 -0.34
CA LEU A 65 -9.07 -0.29 -0.39
C LEU A 65 -9.50 -1.39 -1.35
N GLU A 66 -10.22 -2.38 -0.82
CA GLU A 66 -10.91 -3.39 -1.60
C GLU A 66 -12.35 -2.95 -1.87
N ILE A 67 -12.82 -3.05 -3.11
CA ILE A 67 -14.17 -2.66 -3.50
C ILE A 67 -14.85 -3.77 -4.29
N LEU A 68 -15.94 -4.31 -3.74
CA LEU A 68 -16.75 -5.33 -4.40
C LEU A 68 -17.98 -4.68 -5.03
N ASP A 69 -18.01 -4.60 -6.35
CA ASP A 69 -19.14 -4.10 -7.14
C ASP A 69 -20.07 -5.25 -7.52
N ASN A 70 -21.26 -5.30 -6.92
CA ASN A 70 -22.27 -6.34 -7.16
C ASN A 70 -23.49 -5.84 -7.95
N ARG A 71 -23.38 -4.73 -8.69
CA ARG A 71 -24.52 -4.23 -9.49
C ARG A 71 -24.89 -5.17 -10.65
N ALA A 72 -23.95 -5.99 -11.12
CA ALA A 72 -24.17 -7.03 -12.13
C ALA A 72 -23.35 -8.30 -11.79
N THR A 73 -22.42 -8.70 -12.66
CA THR A 73 -21.43 -9.73 -12.32
C THR A 73 -20.47 -9.17 -11.28
N ALA A 74 -20.34 -9.86 -10.14
CA ALA A 74 -19.46 -9.47 -9.05
C ALA A 74 -18.05 -9.20 -9.58
N PHE A 75 -17.54 -8.01 -9.27
CA PHE A 75 -16.25 -7.54 -9.72
C PHE A 75 -15.48 -6.95 -8.54
N LEU A 76 -14.22 -7.35 -8.42
CA LEU A 76 -13.35 -6.95 -7.34
C LEU A 76 -12.36 -5.91 -7.84
N TRP A 77 -12.42 -4.72 -7.27
CA TRP A 77 -11.37 -3.73 -7.37
C TRP A 77 -10.46 -3.81 -6.16
N ILE A 78 -9.17 -3.64 -6.40
CA ILE A 78 -8.16 -3.49 -5.37
C ILE A 78 -7.41 -2.21 -5.71
N PHE A 79 -7.47 -1.23 -4.81
CA PHE A 79 -6.75 0.02 -4.89
C PHE A 79 -5.72 0.08 -3.78
N ASP A 80 -4.45 -0.12 -4.10
CA ASP A 80 -3.36 0.00 -3.15
C ASP A 80 -2.95 1.46 -3.00
N LEU A 81 -2.61 1.87 -1.78
CA LEU A 81 -2.04 3.19 -1.54
C LEU A 81 -0.61 3.24 -2.07
N GLN A 82 -0.32 4.24 -2.89
CA GLN A 82 1.02 4.55 -3.36
C GLN A 82 1.47 5.87 -2.78
N PHE A 83 2.44 5.81 -1.86
CA PHE A 83 3.06 7.03 -1.33
C PHE A 83 4.06 7.59 -2.34
N LYS A 84 4.05 8.91 -2.53
CA LYS A 84 4.97 9.63 -3.42
C LYS A 84 6.41 9.65 -2.87
N ASN A 85 6.56 9.51 -1.55
CA ASN A 85 7.86 9.32 -0.94
C ASN A 85 8.40 7.93 -1.32
N ASN A 86 9.69 7.86 -1.67
CA ASN A 86 10.32 6.59 -2.02
C ASN A 86 10.46 5.71 -0.76
N ILE A 87 9.50 4.82 -0.54
CA ILE A 87 9.49 3.88 0.59
C ILE A 87 9.92 2.49 0.14
N ARG A 88 10.70 1.84 1.01
CA ARG A 88 11.24 0.51 0.79
C ARG A 88 10.36 -0.54 1.47
N LEU A 89 9.55 -1.25 0.69
CA LEU A 89 8.66 -2.31 1.19
C LEU A 89 9.22 -3.73 0.98
N GLY A 90 9.83 -3.99 -0.17
CA GLY A 90 10.28 -5.34 -0.55
C GLY A 90 11.69 -5.71 -0.11
N ASP A 91 12.01 -7.00 -0.10
CA ASP A 91 13.33 -7.57 0.22
C ASP A 91 14.22 -7.83 -1.00
N ALA A 92 13.77 -7.44 -2.20
CA ALA A 92 14.46 -7.75 -3.46
C ALA A 92 15.64 -6.79 -3.75
N ILE A 93 16.80 -7.34 -4.08
CA ILE A 93 17.99 -6.61 -4.49
C ILE A 93 18.25 -6.90 -5.96
N ALA A 94 18.15 -5.88 -6.82
CA ALA A 94 18.60 -5.98 -8.20
C ALA A 94 20.10 -5.67 -8.26
N PHE A 95 20.94 -6.66 -8.56
CA PHE A 95 22.39 -6.49 -8.66
C PHE A 95 22.96 -7.32 -9.80
N LYS A 96 23.75 -6.69 -10.69
CA LYS A 96 24.37 -7.35 -11.87
C LYS A 96 23.37 -8.20 -12.68
N ASN A 97 22.20 -7.63 -13.00
CA ASN A 97 21.10 -8.29 -13.72
C ASN A 97 20.53 -9.54 -13.04
N THR A 98 20.83 -9.73 -11.75
CA THR A 98 20.28 -10.81 -10.93
C THR A 98 19.46 -10.21 -9.81
N ASN A 99 18.27 -10.77 -9.56
CA ASN A 99 17.45 -10.40 -8.42
C ASN A 99 17.73 -11.37 -7.28
N TYR A 100 18.19 -10.82 -6.16
CA TYR A 100 18.38 -11.54 -4.91
C TYR A 100 17.28 -11.17 -3.93
N ARG A 101 17.04 -12.02 -2.94
CA ARG A 101 16.24 -11.67 -1.76
C ARG A 101 17.14 -11.62 -0.56
N ILE A 102 17.02 -10.57 0.26
CA ILE A 102 17.86 -10.38 1.45
C ILE A 102 17.82 -11.62 2.35
N CYS A 103 16.64 -12.22 2.54
CA CYS A 103 16.47 -13.42 3.37
C CYS A 103 17.29 -14.62 2.89
N ASP A 104 17.51 -14.73 1.58
CA ASP A 104 18.15 -15.88 0.93
C ASP A 104 19.65 -15.70 0.72
N LEU A 105 20.21 -14.53 1.07
CA LEU A 105 21.65 -14.28 0.92
C LEU A 105 22.46 -15.11 1.91
N GLU A 106 23.17 -16.13 1.44
CA GLU A 106 24.06 -16.94 2.27
C GLU A 106 25.47 -16.35 2.38
N ASN A 107 25.94 -15.75 1.30
CA ASN A 107 27.27 -15.16 1.15
C ASN A 107 27.17 -13.82 0.41
N CYS A 108 28.19 -12.99 0.57
CA CYS A 108 28.18 -11.64 0.02
C CYS A 108 29.57 -11.23 -0.47
N ASP A 109 29.65 -10.78 -1.73
CA ASP A 109 30.83 -10.08 -2.21
C ASP A 109 30.84 -8.63 -1.69
N LYS A 110 31.97 -7.93 -1.84
CA LYS A 110 32.12 -6.55 -1.34
C LYS A 110 31.09 -5.59 -1.96
N HIS A 111 30.70 -5.79 -3.21
CA HIS A 111 29.75 -4.91 -3.90
C HIS A 111 28.30 -5.18 -3.46
N LEU A 112 27.93 -6.44 -3.29
CA LEU A 112 26.63 -6.80 -2.73
C LEU A 112 26.50 -6.30 -1.27
N SER A 113 27.61 -6.19 -0.54
CA SER A 113 27.63 -5.62 0.81
C SER A 113 27.33 -4.10 0.80
N LEU A 114 27.76 -3.39 -0.24
CA LEU A 114 27.43 -1.97 -0.42
C LEU A 114 25.93 -1.81 -0.74
N GLU A 115 25.37 -2.67 -1.59
CA GLU A 115 23.92 -2.65 -1.87
C GLU A 115 23.08 -2.95 -0.64
N LEU A 116 23.50 -3.90 0.20
CA LEU A 116 22.83 -4.16 1.47
C LEU A 116 22.91 -2.97 2.43
N THR A 117 24.03 -2.24 2.43
CA THR A 117 24.17 -1.02 3.24
C THR A 117 23.20 0.06 2.75
N ARG A 118 23.10 0.27 1.43
CA ARG A 118 22.12 1.19 0.83
C ARG A 118 20.69 0.80 1.22
N ILE A 119 20.35 -0.48 1.10
CA ILE A 119 19.00 -0.97 1.45
C ILE A 119 18.70 -0.81 2.93
N LYS A 120 19.69 -1.04 3.81
CA LYS A 120 19.55 -0.75 5.25
C LYS A 120 19.16 0.71 5.46
N ASP A 121 19.87 1.64 4.81
CA ASP A 121 19.59 3.08 4.94
C ASP A 121 18.21 3.44 4.38
N GLU A 122 17.77 2.80 3.29
CA GLU A 122 16.41 2.96 2.74
C GLU A 122 15.34 2.46 3.70
N TYR A 123 15.55 1.32 4.36
CA TYR A 123 14.62 0.84 5.38
C TYR A 123 14.59 1.79 6.58
N GLU A 124 15.75 2.28 7.06
CA GLU A 124 15.78 3.25 8.16
C GLU A 124 15.00 4.53 7.81
N GLN A 125 15.18 5.05 6.59
CA GLN A 125 14.42 6.20 6.10
C GLN A 125 12.92 5.90 6.04
N THR A 126 12.56 4.72 5.53
CA THR A 126 11.16 4.28 5.44
C THR A 126 10.52 4.16 6.82
N THR A 127 11.20 3.53 7.78
CA THR A 127 10.74 3.41 9.17
C THR A 127 10.55 4.79 9.81
N ARG A 128 11.53 5.70 9.68
CA ARG A 128 11.43 7.06 10.22
C ARG A 128 10.25 7.83 9.62
N TRP A 129 10.06 7.70 8.30
CA TRP A 129 8.96 8.36 7.60
C TRP A 129 7.60 7.81 8.06
N LEU A 130 7.42 6.48 8.09
CA LEU A 130 6.17 5.85 8.54
C LEU A 130 5.84 6.14 10.01
N GLN A 131 6.85 6.26 10.89
CA GLN A 131 6.64 6.63 12.29
C GLN A 131 6.22 8.09 12.46
N SER A 132 6.74 8.98 11.62
CA SER A 132 6.49 10.42 11.71
C SER A 132 5.22 10.84 10.96
N ASN A 133 4.80 10.08 9.95
CA ASN A 133 3.67 10.36 9.08
C ASN A 133 2.60 9.26 9.21
N LEU A 134 1.94 9.20 10.36
CA LEU A 134 0.87 8.21 10.62
C LEU A 134 -0.43 8.48 9.84
N LEU A 135 -0.60 9.73 9.40
CA LEU A 135 -1.74 10.25 8.62
C LEU A 135 -1.19 11.29 7.63
N PRO A 136 -0.47 10.86 6.58
CA PRO A 136 0.11 11.77 5.59
C PRO A 136 -0.97 12.62 4.90
N ASP A 137 -0.57 13.78 4.41
CA ASP A 137 -1.47 14.68 3.67
C ASP A 137 -1.98 13.99 2.38
N PRO A 138 -3.23 14.22 1.95
CA PRO A 138 -3.78 13.64 0.72
C PRO A 138 -2.90 13.85 -0.52
N SER A 139 -2.13 14.94 -0.56
CA SER A 139 -1.22 15.23 -1.66
C SER A 139 0.02 14.32 -1.72
N GLU A 140 0.29 13.51 -0.69
CA GLU A 140 1.48 12.66 -0.58
C GLU A 140 1.26 11.21 -1.06
N TYR A 141 0.05 10.86 -1.48
CA TYR A 141 -0.25 9.53 -1.99
C TYR A 141 -1.28 9.56 -3.13
N SER A 142 -1.48 8.41 -3.76
CA SER A 142 -2.57 8.11 -4.68
C SER A 142 -3.08 6.69 -4.42
N TYR A 143 -4.23 6.37 -4.98
CA TYR A 143 -4.78 5.01 -5.03
C TYR A 143 -4.51 4.42 -6.40
N TYR A 144 -3.90 3.23 -6.47
CA TYR A 144 -3.60 2.57 -7.73
C TYR A 144 -4.21 1.18 -7.78
N SER A 145 -4.92 0.88 -8.86
CA SER A 145 -5.41 -0.46 -9.15
C SER A 145 -4.59 -1.09 -10.26
N ASP A 146 -3.78 -2.10 -9.93
CA ASP A 146 -2.89 -2.76 -10.88
C ASP A 146 -3.65 -3.53 -11.97
N HIS A 147 -4.67 -4.29 -11.56
CA HIS A 147 -5.47 -5.10 -12.48
C HIS A 147 -6.16 -4.25 -13.55
N GLU A 148 -6.62 -3.06 -13.17
CA GLU A 148 -7.32 -2.14 -14.07
C GLU A 148 -6.38 -1.09 -14.68
N ASN A 149 -5.13 -1.02 -14.21
CA ASN A 149 -4.14 -0.01 -14.56
C ASN A 149 -4.71 1.42 -14.45
N VAL A 150 -5.34 1.72 -13.30
CA VAL A 150 -5.95 3.02 -13.00
C VAL A 150 -5.29 3.64 -11.77
N GLU A 151 -4.96 4.92 -11.86
CA GLU A 151 -4.49 5.74 -10.75
C GLU A 151 -5.53 6.81 -10.43
N CYS A 152 -5.91 6.90 -9.15
CA CYS A 152 -6.84 7.86 -8.60
C CYS A 152 -6.11 8.74 -7.56
N PRO A 153 -5.95 10.05 -7.81
CA PRO A 153 -5.33 10.98 -6.86
C PRO A 153 -5.96 11.02 -5.47
N CYS A 154 -7.25 10.73 -5.33
CA CYS A 154 -7.95 10.72 -4.05
C CYS A 154 -9.10 9.69 -4.01
N ILE A 155 -9.76 9.58 -2.86
CA ILE A 155 -10.85 8.63 -2.63
C ILE A 155 -12.12 8.98 -3.42
N GLU A 156 -12.36 10.26 -3.68
CA GLU A 156 -13.46 10.72 -4.54
C GLU A 156 -13.26 10.21 -5.97
N ASP A 157 -12.05 10.30 -6.52
CA ASP A 157 -11.72 9.78 -7.85
C ASP A 157 -11.88 8.26 -7.92
N VAL A 158 -11.52 7.52 -6.85
CA VAL A 158 -11.79 6.08 -6.74
C VAL A 158 -13.29 5.81 -6.79
N PHE A 159 -14.07 6.56 -6.03
CA PHE A 159 -15.52 6.41 -5.97
C PHE A 159 -16.18 6.68 -7.32
N GLU A 160 -15.81 7.79 -7.98
CA GLU A 160 -16.29 8.13 -9.32
C GLU A 160 -15.92 7.06 -10.34
N THR A 161 -14.67 6.56 -10.31
CA THR A 161 -14.20 5.48 -11.18
C THR A 161 -15.05 4.22 -11.03
N VAL A 162 -15.29 3.79 -9.78
CA VAL A 162 -16.08 2.59 -9.52
C VAL A 162 -17.54 2.79 -9.90
N ILE A 163 -18.15 3.94 -9.56
CA ILE A 163 -19.55 4.21 -9.89
C ILE A 163 -19.77 4.32 -11.40
N ALA A 164 -18.86 4.97 -12.12
CA ALA A 164 -18.96 5.17 -13.57
C ALA A 164 -18.90 3.86 -14.37
N ARG A 165 -18.38 2.77 -13.78
CA ARG A 165 -18.44 1.45 -14.41
C ARG A 165 -19.90 1.07 -14.68
N GLU A 166 -20.26 1.06 -15.96
CA GLU A 166 -21.56 0.59 -16.39
C GLU A 166 -21.75 -0.86 -15.93
N ALA A 167 -22.92 -1.15 -15.37
CA ALA A 167 -23.33 -2.51 -15.08
C ALA A 167 -23.51 -3.24 -16.41
N ILE A 168 -22.44 -3.84 -16.94
CA ILE A 168 -22.52 -4.66 -18.14
C ILE A 168 -23.39 -5.87 -17.78
N SER A 169 -24.67 -5.78 -18.15
CA SER A 169 -25.61 -6.89 -18.12
C SER A 169 -25.16 -7.87 -19.21
N ARG A 170 -24.59 -9.01 -18.81
CA ARG A 170 -24.38 -10.13 -19.72
C ARG A 170 -25.68 -10.88 -19.94
#